data_AF-O61696-F1
#
_entry.id   AF-O61696-F1
#
_cell.length_a   1.000
_cell.length_b   1.000
_cell.length_c   1.000
_cell.angle_alpha   90.00
_cell.angle_beta   90.00
_cell.angle_gamma   90.00
#
_symmetry.space_group_name_H-M   'P 1'
#
loop_
_entity.id
_entity.type
_entity.pdbx_description
1 polymer ?
#
loop_
_entity_poly.entity_id
_entity_poly.type
_entity_poly.pdbx_seq_one_letter_code
_entity_poly.pdbx_strand_id
1 'polypeptide(L)'
;MSAPKEVAGYKLGKLIIEGKTKQVFDLPDVPNQCMLINKDRITAGDGVKAHDMEGKAAISNQTNAKVFNILNSAGIKTAFVKMVSPTAFISKKCEMVPIEWVTRRLATGSFLKRNPGVPEGFRFTPPKQETFFKDDANLDP
;
A
#
# COMPACT_ATOMS: atom_id res chain seq x y z
N MET A 1 -16.54 -14.56 -8.63
CA MET A 1 -17.39 -13.40 -8.97
C MET A 1 -16.70 -12.63 -10.09
N SER A 2 -17.45 -12.19 -11.11
CA SER A 2 -16.88 -11.32 -12.15
C SER A 2 -16.40 -10.01 -11.54
N ALA A 3 -15.24 -9.51 -11.98
CA ALA A 3 -14.74 -8.22 -11.53
C ALA A 3 -15.79 -7.12 -11.78
N PRO A 4 -15.90 -6.10 -10.91
CA PRO A 4 -16.80 -4.99 -11.14
C PRO A 4 -16.48 -4.33 -12.49
N LYS A 5 -17.51 -3.96 -13.25
CA LYS A 5 -17.35 -3.27 -14.54
C LYS A 5 -17.22 -1.75 -14.38
N GLU A 6 -17.63 -1.23 -13.22
CA GLU A 6 -17.65 0.19 -12.91
C GLU A 6 -17.49 0.41 -11.40
N VAL A 7 -16.85 1.50 -11.01
CA VAL A 7 -16.81 1.98 -9.62
C VAL A 7 -17.02 3.49 -9.61
N ALA A 8 -18.07 3.94 -8.90
CA ALA A 8 -18.37 5.37 -8.71
C ALA A 8 -18.43 6.18 -10.02
N GLY A 9 -19.08 5.65 -11.07
CA GLY A 9 -19.17 6.32 -12.38
C GLY A 9 -17.97 6.10 -13.29
N TYR A 10 -16.92 5.43 -12.82
CA TYR A 10 -15.72 5.14 -13.62
C TYR A 10 -15.76 3.73 -14.19
N LYS A 11 -15.78 3.63 -15.52
CA LYS A 11 -15.65 2.36 -16.25
C LYS A 11 -14.29 1.72 -15.93
N LEU A 12 -14.31 0.46 -15.52
CA LEU A 12 -13.09 -0.29 -15.26
C LEU A 12 -12.63 -0.99 -16.53
N GLY A 13 -11.34 -0.82 -16.84
CA GLY A 13 -10.66 -1.56 -17.89
C GLY A 13 -10.08 -2.88 -17.39
N LYS A 14 -8.96 -3.29 -17.99
CA LYS A 14 -8.26 -4.52 -17.65
C LYS A 14 -7.76 -4.47 -16.19
N LEU A 15 -7.82 -5.59 -15.48
CA LEU A 15 -7.09 -5.79 -14.23
C LEU A 15 -5.58 -5.77 -14.53
N ILE A 16 -4.88 -4.77 -14.00
CA ILE A 16 -3.43 -4.59 -14.18
C ILE A 16 -2.67 -5.55 -13.26
N ILE A 17 -3.02 -5.54 -11.97
CA ILE A 17 -2.42 -6.40 -10.96
C ILE A 17 -3.39 -6.63 -9.81
N GLU A 18 -3.33 -7.82 -9.22
CA GLU A 18 -4.01 -8.13 -7.97
C GLU A 18 -2.98 -8.58 -6.93
N GLY A 19 -2.92 -7.85 -5.82
CA GLY A 19 -2.11 -8.20 -4.67
C GLY A 19 -2.94 -8.80 -3.53
N LYS A 20 -2.28 -9.07 -2.41
CA LYS A 20 -2.90 -9.65 -1.19
C LYS A 20 -4.10 -8.83 -0.70
N THR A 21 -4.02 -7.49 -0.74
CA THR A 21 -5.03 -6.58 -0.14
C THR A 21 -5.69 -5.60 -1.10
N LYS A 22 -5.24 -5.52 -2.36
CA LYS A 22 -5.75 -4.54 -3.34
C LYS A 22 -5.81 -5.14 -4.75
N GLN A 23 -6.70 -4.60 -5.55
CA GLN A 23 -6.75 -4.79 -7.00
C GLN A 23 -6.51 -3.45 -7.69
N VAL A 24 -5.77 -3.46 -8.80
CA VAL A 24 -5.49 -2.28 -9.60
C VAL A 24 -6.09 -2.49 -10.99
N PHE A 25 -7.03 -1.64 -11.37
CA PHE A 25 -7.69 -1.68 -12.67
C PHE A 25 -7.27 -0.49 -13.52
N ASP A 26 -7.23 -0.71 -14.82
CA ASP A 26 -7.11 0.37 -15.78
C ASP A 26 -8.35 1.27 -15.78
N LEU A 27 -8.17 2.55 -16.13
CA LEU A 27 -9.22 3.52 -16.37
C LEU A 27 -9.11 4.01 -17.82
N PRO A 28 -9.79 3.35 -18.79
CA PRO A 28 -9.60 3.63 -20.22
C PRO A 28 -9.97 5.06 -20.59
N ASP A 29 -10.94 5.65 -19.88
CA ASP A 29 -11.44 7.00 -20.14
C ASP A 29 -10.64 8.09 -19.38
N VAL A 30 -9.66 7.70 -18.55
CA VAL A 30 -8.85 8.62 -17.75
C VAL A 30 -7.36 8.32 -17.94
N PRO A 31 -6.68 9.00 -18.89
CA PRO A 31 -5.32 8.66 -19.27
C PRO A 31 -4.34 8.81 -18.09
N ASN A 32 -3.32 7.95 -18.07
CA ASN A 32 -2.27 7.90 -17.04
C ASN A 32 -2.77 7.69 -15.60
N GLN A 33 -4.02 7.24 -15.42
CA GLN A 33 -4.60 6.95 -14.10
C GLN A 33 -5.12 5.51 -14.02
N CYS A 34 -5.22 5.00 -12.81
CA CYS A 34 -5.75 3.68 -12.51
C CYS A 34 -6.65 3.73 -11.27
N MET A 35 -7.55 2.75 -11.18
CA MET A 35 -8.41 2.55 -10.03
C MET A 35 -7.74 1.56 -9.08
N LEU A 36 -7.64 1.91 -7.80
CA LEU A 36 -7.22 1.00 -6.74
C LEU A 36 -8.42 0.67 -5.86
N ILE A 37 -8.74 -0.62 -5.75
CA ILE A 37 -9.82 -1.15 -4.93
C ILE A 37 -9.21 -1.94 -3.77
N ASN A 38 -9.52 -1.56 -2.53
CA ASN A 38 -9.09 -2.30 -1.35
C ASN A 38 -10.02 -3.50 -1.10
N LYS A 39 -9.46 -4.61 -0.60
CA LYS A 39 -10.18 -5.82 -0.23
C LYS A 39 -10.40 -5.91 1.28
N ASP A 40 -11.51 -6.52 1.68
CA ASP A 40 -11.81 -6.87 3.07
C ASP A 40 -10.98 -8.09 3.52
N ARG A 41 -9.65 -7.97 3.36
CA ARG A 41 -8.69 -9.04 3.62
C ARG A 41 -7.51 -8.51 4.43
N ILE A 42 -7.11 -9.26 5.44
CA ILE A 42 -5.91 -9.01 6.24
C ILE A 42 -4.96 -10.19 6.11
N THR A 43 -3.65 -9.91 6.03
CA THR A 43 -2.61 -10.93 5.87
C THR A 43 -1.42 -10.68 6.79
N ALA A 44 -0.76 -11.74 7.25
CA ALA A 44 0.48 -11.67 8.02
C ALA A 44 1.46 -12.77 7.61
N GLY A 45 2.77 -12.52 7.77
CA GLY A 45 3.85 -13.43 7.40
C GLY A 45 3.81 -13.77 5.91
N ASP A 46 3.94 -12.77 5.05
CA ASP A 46 3.92 -12.91 3.58
C ASP A 46 2.69 -13.64 3.00
N GLY A 47 1.57 -13.62 3.73
CA GLY A 47 0.33 -14.24 3.29
C GLY A 47 0.10 -15.64 3.85
N VAL A 48 1.02 -16.18 4.67
CA VAL A 48 0.86 -17.46 5.37
C VAL A 48 -0.40 -17.45 6.24
N LYS A 49 -0.73 -16.32 6.87
CA LYS A 49 -2.00 -16.11 7.57
C LYS A 49 -2.85 -15.13 6.79
N ALA A 50 -4.10 -15.49 6.50
CA ALA A 50 -5.06 -14.63 5.83
C ALA A 50 -6.47 -14.82 6.40
N HIS A 51 -7.18 -13.73 6.62
CA HIS A 51 -8.58 -13.73 7.01
C HIS A 51 -9.36 -12.67 6.24
N ASP A 52 -10.63 -12.95 5.98
CA ASP A 52 -11.58 -11.94 5.57
C ASP A 52 -12.02 -11.15 6.80
N MET A 53 -12.01 -9.82 6.68
CA MET A 53 -12.34 -8.91 7.77
C MET A 53 -13.19 -7.78 7.19
N GLU A 54 -14.50 -7.87 7.43
CA GLU A 54 -15.46 -6.87 6.96
C GLU A 54 -15.06 -5.45 7.41
N GLY A 55 -15.17 -4.49 6.48
CA GLY A 55 -14.82 -3.10 6.73
C GLY A 55 -13.33 -2.78 6.66
N LYS A 56 -12.44 -3.78 6.58
CA LYS A 56 -10.99 -3.58 6.45
C LYS A 56 -10.63 -2.77 5.19
N ALA A 57 -11.33 -2.98 4.08
CA ALA A 57 -11.15 -2.24 2.83
C ALA A 57 -11.42 -0.75 3.05
N ALA A 58 -12.56 -0.43 3.68
CA ALA A 58 -12.99 0.95 3.90
C ALA A 58 -12.03 1.69 4.84
N ILE A 59 -11.66 1.05 5.95
CA ILE A 59 -10.70 1.62 6.93
C ILE A 59 -9.35 1.88 6.26
N SER A 60 -8.84 0.92 5.47
CA SER A 60 -7.55 1.05 4.79
C SER A 60 -7.58 2.19 3.77
N ASN A 61 -8.66 2.28 2.98
CA ASN A 61 -8.79 3.30 1.94
C ASN A 61 -8.89 4.71 2.55
N GLN A 62 -9.71 4.89 3.57
CA GLN A 62 -9.88 6.19 4.24
C GLN A 62 -8.59 6.63 4.95
N THR A 63 -7.88 5.70 5.59
CA THR A 63 -6.59 5.98 6.22
C THR A 63 -5.56 6.41 5.18
N ASN A 64 -5.43 5.66 4.08
CA ASN A 64 -4.54 6.01 2.98
C ASN A 64 -4.85 7.39 2.39
N ALA A 65 -6.13 7.67 2.13
CA ALA A 65 -6.55 8.96 1.58
C ALA A 65 -6.17 10.13 2.51
N LYS A 66 -6.41 10.00 3.82
CA LYS A 66 -6.02 11.02 4.80
C LYS A 66 -4.51 11.25 4.82
N VAL A 67 -3.71 10.18 4.85
CA VAL A 67 -2.24 10.29 4.84
C VAL A 67 -1.73 10.93 3.55
N PHE A 68 -2.22 10.49 2.38
CA PHE A 68 -1.81 11.07 1.10
C PHE A 68 -2.21 12.54 0.95
N ASN A 69 -3.38 12.93 1.46
CA ASN A 69 -3.78 14.34 1.49
C ASN A 69 -2.85 15.18 2.35
N ILE A 70 -2.44 14.68 3.52
CA ILE A 70 -1.44 15.36 4.37
C ILE A 70 -0.12 15.53 3.60
N LEU A 71 0.39 14.46 2.99
CA LEU A 71 1.64 14.50 2.21
C LEU A 71 1.57 15.47 1.04
N ASN A 72 0.48 15.46 0.27
CA ASN A 72 0.25 16.38 -0.84
C ASN A 72 0.18 17.84 -0.34
N SER A 73 -0.50 18.09 0.78
CA SER A 73 -0.58 19.44 1.38
C SER A 73 0.77 19.97 1.86
N ALA A 74 1.69 19.07 2.22
CA ALA A 74 3.08 19.38 2.54
C ALA A 74 4.00 19.51 1.30
N GLY A 75 3.45 19.43 0.07
CA GLY A 75 4.22 19.55 -1.18
C GLY A 75 4.95 18.28 -1.61
N ILE A 76 4.75 17.14 -0.92
CA ILE A 76 5.33 15.86 -1.32
C ILE A 76 4.57 15.32 -2.52
N LYS A 77 5.28 14.98 -3.59
CA LYS A 77 4.69 14.39 -4.79
C LYS A 77 4.22 12.96 -4.49
N THR A 78 2.92 12.72 -4.57
CA THR A 78 2.34 11.37 -4.44
C THR A 78 1.63 10.94 -5.72
N ALA A 79 1.35 9.64 -5.82
CA ALA A 79 0.54 9.08 -6.90
C ALA A 79 -0.97 9.24 -6.65
N PHE A 80 -1.39 9.54 -5.42
CA PHE A 80 -2.79 9.69 -5.06
C PHE A 80 -3.43 10.89 -5.77
N VAL A 81 -4.55 10.65 -6.47
CA VAL A 81 -5.34 11.70 -7.14
C VAL A 81 -6.53 12.08 -6.27
N LYS A 82 -7.43 11.13 -6.00
CA LYS A 82 -8.61 11.34 -5.15
C LYS A 82 -9.25 10.03 -4.71
N MET A 83 -9.95 10.06 -3.58
CA MET A 83 -10.86 9.00 -3.17
C MET A 83 -12.17 9.12 -3.96
N VAL A 84 -12.74 7.99 -4.39
CA VAL A 84 -14.00 7.96 -5.19
C VAL A 84 -15.10 7.13 -4.56
N SER A 85 -14.76 6.23 -3.62
CA SER A 85 -15.72 5.48 -2.82
C SER A 85 -15.11 5.16 -1.45
N PRO A 86 -15.88 4.60 -0.51
CA PRO A 86 -15.32 4.15 0.77
C PRO A 86 -14.16 3.16 0.62
N THR A 87 -14.12 2.34 -0.43
CA THR A 87 -13.12 1.27 -0.61
C THR A 87 -12.15 1.49 -1.77
N ALA A 88 -12.37 2.50 -2.61
CA ALA A 88 -11.57 2.75 -3.81
C ALA A 88 -11.10 4.21 -3.95
N PHE A 89 -9.97 4.37 -4.64
CA PHE A 89 -9.39 5.65 -4.99
C PHE A 89 -8.71 5.60 -6.36
N ILE A 90 -8.54 6.77 -6.97
CA ILE A 90 -7.82 6.94 -8.22
C ILE A 90 -6.37 7.34 -7.91
N SER A 91 -5.44 6.69 -8.60
CA SER A 91 -4.01 6.99 -8.57
C SER A 91 -3.50 7.28 -9.97
N LYS A 92 -2.39 8.01 -10.06
CA LYS A 92 -1.54 8.02 -11.24
C LYS A 92 -0.99 6.60 -11.46
N LYS A 93 -0.89 6.19 -12.73
CA LYS A 93 -0.15 4.97 -13.10
C LYS A 93 1.33 5.20 -12.83
N CYS A 94 1.96 4.22 -12.19
CA CYS A 94 3.39 4.24 -11.88
C CYS A 94 3.99 2.89 -12.23
N GLU A 95 5.23 2.91 -12.71
CA GLU A 95 6.11 1.75 -12.65
C GLU A 95 6.70 1.69 -11.23
N MET A 96 6.41 0.62 -10.51
CA MET A 96 6.84 0.49 -9.12
C MET A 96 8.32 0.12 -9.07
N VAL A 97 9.13 0.95 -8.41
CA VAL A 97 10.51 0.58 -8.07
C VAL A 97 10.45 -0.57 -7.05
N PRO A 98 11.11 -1.72 -7.28
CA PRO A 98 10.98 -2.93 -6.45
C PRO A 98 11.81 -2.82 -5.15
N ILE A 99 11.65 -1.73 -4.41
CA ILE A 99 12.33 -1.46 -3.14
C ILE A 99 11.29 -1.06 -2.09
N GLU A 100 11.34 -1.70 -0.92
CA GLU A 100 10.66 -1.24 0.27
C GLU A 100 11.55 -0.24 1.02
N TRP A 101 11.04 0.98 1.20
CA TRP A 101 11.73 2.04 1.93
C TRP A 101 11.20 2.09 3.36
N VAL A 102 12.00 1.64 4.33
CA VAL A 102 11.61 1.57 5.74
C VAL A 102 12.28 2.69 6.54
N THR A 103 11.49 3.46 7.27
CA THR A 103 11.98 4.48 8.20
C THR A 103 11.66 4.11 9.63
N ARG A 104 12.65 4.16 10.53
CA ARG A 104 12.49 3.82 11.94
C ARG A 104 12.88 4.98 12.84
N ARG A 105 11.99 5.31 13.78
CA ARG A 105 12.33 6.13 14.95
C ARG A 105 12.83 5.28 16.12
N LEU A 106 12.22 4.11 16.33
CA LEU A 106 12.54 3.20 17.43
C LEU A 106 12.92 1.83 16.88
N ALA A 107 13.85 1.14 17.55
CA ALA A 107 14.24 -0.23 17.24
C ALA A 107 13.14 -1.20 17.70
N THR A 108 12.60 -1.98 16.77
CA THR A 108 11.64 -3.06 17.00
C THR A 108 11.63 -4.00 15.78
N GLY A 109 10.91 -5.10 15.86
CA GLY A 109 10.66 -6.01 14.73
C GLY A 109 11.95 -6.56 14.08
N SER A 110 12.01 -6.57 12.74
CA SER A 110 13.12 -7.13 11.97
C SER A 110 14.47 -6.44 12.22
N PHE A 111 14.49 -5.22 12.76
CA PHE A 111 15.73 -4.56 13.15
C PHE A 111 16.42 -5.32 14.29
N LEU A 112 15.68 -5.69 15.34
CA LEU A 112 16.25 -6.37 16.52
C LEU A 112 16.77 -7.76 16.16
N LYS A 113 16.07 -8.49 15.28
CA LYS A 113 16.50 -9.80 14.79
C LYS A 113 17.85 -9.75 14.05
N ARG A 114 18.08 -8.69 13.27
CA ARG A 114 19.33 -8.48 12.50
C ARG A 114 20.44 -7.82 13.33
N ASN A 115 20.13 -7.24 14.49
CA ASN A 115 21.08 -6.54 15.34
C ASN A 115 20.99 -7.05 16.80
N PRO A 116 21.48 -8.27 17.09
CA PRO A 116 21.45 -8.83 18.44
C PRO A 116 22.14 -7.91 19.45
N GLY A 117 21.53 -7.75 20.62
CA GLY A 117 22.05 -6.88 21.70
C GLY A 117 21.51 -5.45 21.70
N VAL A 118 20.82 -5.01 20.65
CA VAL A 118 20.08 -3.74 20.69
C VAL A 118 18.78 -3.94 21.46
N PRO A 119 18.46 -3.10 22.47
CA PRO A 119 17.19 -3.20 23.19
C PRO A 119 16.01 -2.67 22.36
N GLU A 120 14.83 -3.26 22.55
CA GLU A 120 13.59 -2.72 22.00
C GLU A 120 13.33 -1.31 22.52
N GLY A 121 12.86 -0.42 21.64
CA GLY A 121 12.64 0.98 21.96
C GLY A 121 13.88 1.87 21.83
N PHE A 122 15.05 1.34 21.47
CA PHE A 122 16.23 2.17 21.18
C PHE A 122 15.90 3.24 20.13
N ARG A 123 16.20 4.51 20.42
CA ARG A 123 15.81 5.66 19.58
C ARG A 123 16.89 6.06 18.59
N PHE A 124 16.57 6.05 17.30
CA PHE A 124 17.43 6.59 16.25
C PHE A 124 17.28 8.11 16.13
N THR A 125 18.41 8.83 16.11
CA THR A 125 18.45 10.28 15.87
C THR A 125 19.66 10.59 14.97
N PRO A 126 19.51 10.86 13.66
CA PRO A 126 18.26 11.01 12.90
C PRO A 126 17.49 9.67 12.70
N PRO A 127 16.25 9.67 12.17
CA PRO A 127 15.55 8.43 11.80
C PRO A 127 16.43 7.52 10.94
N LYS A 128 16.44 6.23 11.25
CA LYS A 128 17.15 5.23 10.45
C LYS A 128 16.34 4.94 9.19
N GLN A 129 16.99 5.02 8.03
CA GLN A 129 16.44 4.54 6.77
C GLN A 129 17.07 3.19 6.42
N GLU A 130 16.26 2.28 5.90
CA GLU A 130 16.65 0.96 5.42
C GLU A 130 15.91 0.68 4.12
N THR A 131 16.53 -0.11 3.25
CA THR A 131 15.95 -0.57 2.00
C THR A 131 15.93 -2.09 2.00
N PHE A 132 14.87 -2.66 1.44
CA PHE A 132 14.72 -4.10 1.22
C PHE A 132 14.28 -4.32 -0.23
N PHE A 133 14.92 -5.25 -0.93
CA PHE A 133 14.53 -5.59 -2.29
C PHE A 133 13.24 -6.41 -2.27
N LYS A 134 12.26 -6.07 -3.12
CA LYS A 134 11.00 -6.82 -3.19
C LYS A 134 11.20 -8.16 -3.90
N ASP A 135 11.27 -9.21 -3.10
CA ASP A 135 11.45 -10.60 -3.51
C ASP A 135 10.81 -11.54 -2.48
N ASP A 136 9.53 -11.85 -2.67
CA ASP A 136 8.78 -12.77 -1.80
C ASP A 136 9.47 -14.16 -1.70
N ALA A 137 10.27 -14.59 -2.68
CA ALA A 137 10.98 -15.88 -2.64
C ALA A 137 12.19 -15.87 -1.70
N ASN A 138 12.82 -14.71 -1.53
CA ASN A 138 13.98 -14.51 -0.65
C ASN A 138 13.66 -13.66 0.60
N LEU A 139 12.37 -13.54 0.94
CA LEU A 139 11.87 -12.84 2.14
C LEU A 139 12.27 -11.35 2.21
N ASP A 140 12.24 -10.68 1.07
CA ASP A 140 12.57 -9.26 0.90
C ASP A 140 13.94 -8.87 1.53
N PRO A 141 15.09 -9.27 0.93
CA PRO A 141 16.42 -9.09 1.53
C PRO A 141 16.89 -7.62 1.67
#